data_AF-A0A662RGJ1-F1
#
_entry.id   AF-A0A662RGJ1-F1
#
_cell.length_a   1.000
_cell.length_b   1.000
_cell.length_c   1.000
_cell.angle_alpha   90.00
_cell.angle_beta   90.00
_cell.angle_gamma   90.00
#
_symmetry.space_group_name_H-M   'P 1'
#
loop_
_entity.id
_entity.type
_entity.pdbx_description
1 polymer ?
#
loop_
_entity_poly.entity_id
_entity_poly.type
_entity_poly.pdbx_seq_one_letter_code
_entity_poly.pdbx_strand_id
1 'polypeptide(L)'
;MFDKTMNEQDRHRIWLMDWACRDCIRAVYLFNSATGKGGEMWAFTQNCFGDIAAIEWCHIFNNYKDHTHFTQLFGRSDLPPTNGDFSLDAVRTRIWTAGGFTENTFSVFREEMRTFRDRWVAHRDATVKDIVFPNIDKAMSTCFEMRDVLREFVSDILTGCLNQKKMDLKYLLETYNNSFIRRQYEREASQLKRAQ
;
A
#
# COMPACT_ATOMS: atom_id res chain seq x y z
N MET A 1 -6.99 -24.84 -26.01
CA MET A 1 -7.70 -24.05 -24.97
C MET A 1 -6.68 -23.86 -23.86
N PHE A 2 -5.97 -22.73 -23.82
CA PHE A 2 -4.91 -22.52 -22.84
C PHE A 2 -5.55 -22.18 -21.50
N ASP A 3 -5.31 -23.03 -20.52
CA ASP A 3 -5.70 -22.82 -19.13
C ASP A 3 -4.88 -21.65 -18.57
N LYS A 4 -5.35 -20.42 -18.80
CA LYS A 4 -4.72 -19.19 -18.32
C LYS A 4 -5.06 -18.97 -16.84
N THR A 5 -4.65 -19.90 -16.00
CA THR A 5 -4.63 -19.68 -14.56
C THR A 5 -3.55 -18.67 -14.22
N MET A 6 -3.78 -17.85 -13.19
CA MET A 6 -2.79 -16.89 -12.69
C MET A 6 -1.50 -17.63 -12.32
N ASN A 7 -0.37 -17.25 -12.93
CA ASN A 7 0.92 -17.89 -12.69
C ASN A 7 1.43 -17.61 -11.25
N GLU A 8 2.44 -18.35 -10.81
CA GLU A 8 2.98 -18.24 -9.45
C GLU A 8 3.63 -16.89 -9.16
N GLN A 9 4.30 -16.30 -10.15
CA GLN A 9 4.93 -14.99 -10.00
C GLN A 9 3.88 -13.91 -9.75
N ASP A 10 2.72 -13.96 -10.43
CA ASP A 10 1.65 -12.99 -10.25
C ASP A 10 0.98 -13.13 -8.88
N ARG A 11 0.78 -14.37 -8.41
CA ARG A 11 0.33 -14.61 -7.02
C ARG A 11 1.30 -14.01 -6.01
N HIS A 12 2.60 -14.24 -6.20
CA HIS A 12 3.63 -13.71 -5.32
C HIS A 12 3.64 -12.17 -5.32
N ARG A 13 3.55 -11.53 -6.50
CA ARG A 13 3.46 -10.06 -6.64
C ARG A 13 2.25 -9.50 -5.92
N ILE A 14 1.07 -10.10 -6.11
CA ILE A 14 -0.17 -9.69 -5.42
C ILE A 14 0.02 -9.74 -3.90
N TRP A 15 0.62 -10.81 -3.40
CA TRP A 15 0.86 -10.98 -1.97
C TRP A 15 1.84 -9.93 -1.42
N LEU A 16 2.94 -9.67 -2.13
CA LEU A 16 3.89 -8.64 -1.74
C LEU A 16 3.27 -7.23 -1.76
N MET A 17 2.46 -6.91 -2.78
CA MET A 17 1.76 -5.63 -2.86
C MET A 17 0.74 -5.46 -1.74
N ASP A 18 -0.05 -6.50 -1.44
CA ASP A 18 -1.00 -6.47 -0.33
C ASP A 18 -0.29 -6.31 1.01
N TRP A 19 0.83 -7.00 1.22
CA TRP A 19 1.64 -6.83 2.41
C TRP A 19 2.18 -5.41 2.54
N ALA A 20 2.87 -4.87 1.53
CA ALA A 20 3.38 -3.50 1.56
C ALA A 20 2.26 -2.47 1.85
N CYS A 21 1.07 -2.68 1.27
CA CYS A 21 -0.08 -1.82 1.53
C CYS A 21 -0.52 -1.92 3.00
N ARG A 22 -0.59 -3.13 3.56
CA ARG A 22 -0.96 -3.34 4.97
C ARG A 22 0.02 -2.71 5.94
N ASP A 23 1.32 -2.83 5.67
CA ASP A 23 2.37 -2.25 6.52
C ASP A 23 2.38 -0.72 6.43
N CYS A 24 2.19 -0.15 5.23
CA CYS A 24 1.99 1.28 5.07
C CYS A 24 0.78 1.78 5.87
N ILE A 25 -0.40 1.17 5.67
CA ILE A 25 -1.64 1.57 6.38
C ILE A 25 -1.43 1.48 7.90
N ARG A 26 -0.87 0.36 8.38
CA ARG A 26 -0.61 0.15 9.82
C ARG A 26 0.32 1.23 10.37
N ALA A 27 1.40 1.52 9.67
CA ALA A 27 2.36 2.53 10.05
C ALA A 27 1.72 3.92 10.14
N VAL A 28 0.82 4.28 9.22
CA VAL A 28 0.08 5.56 9.30
C VAL A 28 -0.82 5.63 10.53
N TYR A 29 -1.55 4.56 10.88
CA TYR A 29 -2.34 4.52 12.11
C TYR A 29 -1.49 4.74 13.38
N LEU A 30 -0.32 4.12 13.42
CA LEU A 30 0.60 4.22 14.55
C LEU A 30 1.31 5.58 14.60
N PHE A 31 1.71 6.12 13.45
CA PHE A 31 2.21 7.50 13.32
C PHE A 31 1.22 8.48 13.91
N ASN A 32 -0.03 8.45 13.45
CA ASN A 32 -1.10 9.34 13.90
C ASN A 32 -1.42 9.18 15.39
N SER A 33 -1.08 8.02 15.98
CA SER A 33 -1.24 7.77 17.41
C SER A 33 -0.11 8.35 18.27
N ALA A 34 1.08 8.46 17.70
CA ALA A 34 2.25 9.09 18.30
C ALA A 34 2.28 10.62 18.07
N THR A 35 1.62 11.13 17.03
CA THR A 35 1.54 12.57 16.73
C THR A 35 1.05 13.39 17.94
N GLY A 36 1.78 14.44 18.29
CA GLY A 36 1.42 15.36 19.38
C GLY A 36 1.66 14.81 20.78
N LYS A 37 2.17 13.58 20.92
CA LYS A 37 2.67 13.07 22.19
C LYS A 37 4.05 13.71 22.43
N GLY A 38 4.17 14.57 23.44
CA GLY A 38 5.42 15.26 23.74
C GLY A 38 6.53 14.31 24.18
N GLY A 39 7.79 14.78 24.08
CA GLY A 39 8.98 14.04 24.51
C GLY A 39 9.71 13.31 23.38
N GLU A 40 11.02 13.10 23.58
CA GLU A 40 11.92 12.58 22.54
C GLU A 40 11.58 11.16 22.09
N MET A 41 11.16 10.29 23.02
CA MET A 41 10.75 8.92 22.71
C MET A 41 9.58 8.88 21.74
N TRP A 42 8.56 9.74 21.93
CA TRP A 42 7.38 9.76 21.09
C TRP A 42 7.67 10.37 19.72
N ALA A 43 8.51 11.41 19.67
CA ALA A 43 9.01 11.95 18.40
C ALA A 43 9.80 10.89 17.60
N PHE A 44 10.69 10.14 18.26
CA PHE A 44 11.42 9.03 17.64
C PHE A 44 10.47 7.94 17.13
N THR A 45 9.48 7.57 17.94
CA THR A 45 8.48 6.56 17.60
C THR A 45 7.64 6.98 16.40
N GLN A 46 7.16 8.22 16.39
CA GLN A 46 6.43 8.82 15.27
C GLN A 46 7.29 8.76 14.00
N ASN A 47 8.56 9.19 14.08
CA ASN A 47 9.46 9.17 12.93
C ASN A 47 9.64 7.77 12.36
N CYS A 48 9.83 6.75 13.22
CA CYS A 48 9.97 5.37 12.77
C CYS A 48 8.74 4.88 11.99
N PHE A 49 7.53 5.21 12.43
CA PHE A 49 6.31 4.83 11.71
C PHE A 49 6.15 5.63 10.41
N GLY A 50 6.54 6.90 10.38
CA GLY A 50 6.50 7.69 9.15
C GLY A 50 7.50 7.18 8.11
N ASP A 51 8.68 6.76 8.55
CA ASP A 51 9.70 6.12 7.71
C ASP A 51 9.16 4.85 7.06
N ILE A 52 8.55 3.95 7.86
CA ILE A 52 7.94 2.70 7.37
C ILE A 52 6.85 3.01 6.34
N ALA A 53 5.94 3.95 6.66
CA ALA A 53 4.88 4.33 5.72
C ALA A 53 5.45 4.83 4.38
N ALA A 54 6.51 5.66 4.42
CA ALA A 54 7.14 6.17 3.23
C ALA A 54 7.87 5.09 2.41
N ILE A 55 8.59 4.18 3.08
CA ILE A 55 9.28 3.05 2.43
C ILE A 55 8.27 2.16 1.70
N GLU A 56 7.28 1.65 2.42
CA GLU A 56 6.31 0.69 1.90
C GLU A 56 5.47 1.29 0.77
N TRP A 57 5.03 2.55 0.93
CA TRP A 57 4.34 3.25 -0.14
C TRP A 57 5.23 3.39 -1.38
N CYS A 58 6.52 3.72 -1.22
CA CYS A 58 7.45 3.84 -2.34
C CYS A 58 7.71 2.49 -3.05
N HIS A 59 7.67 1.36 -2.34
CA HIS A 59 7.79 0.03 -2.96
C HIS A 59 6.66 -0.23 -3.95
N ILE A 60 5.44 0.24 -3.64
CA ILE A 60 4.26 0.02 -4.49
C ILE A 60 4.21 1.01 -5.65
N PHE A 61 4.43 2.30 -5.36
CA PHE A 61 4.08 3.38 -6.29
C PHE A 61 5.27 4.12 -6.88
N ASN A 62 6.49 3.91 -6.38
CA ASN A 62 7.64 4.71 -6.80
C ASN A 62 8.80 3.90 -7.38
N ASN A 63 9.09 2.72 -6.84
CA ASN A 63 10.23 1.89 -7.29
C ASN A 63 9.88 1.02 -8.50
N TYR A 64 9.92 1.57 -9.72
CA TYR A 64 9.58 0.83 -10.95
C TYR A 64 10.34 -0.48 -11.19
N LYS A 65 11.52 -0.64 -10.58
CA LYS A 65 12.34 -1.85 -10.71
C LYS A 65 11.95 -2.95 -9.72
N ASP A 66 11.18 -2.61 -8.70
CA ASP A 66 10.74 -3.55 -7.67
C ASP A 66 9.63 -4.46 -8.19
N HIS A 67 9.64 -5.72 -7.76
CA HIS A 67 8.56 -6.67 -8.07
C HIS A 67 7.23 -6.27 -7.41
N THR A 68 7.28 -5.43 -6.39
CA THR A 68 6.12 -4.87 -5.68
C THR A 68 5.50 -3.68 -6.38
N HIS A 69 6.13 -3.12 -7.43
CA HIS A 69 5.57 -1.97 -8.10
C HIS A 69 4.33 -2.37 -8.90
N PHE A 70 3.23 -1.63 -8.75
CA PHE A 70 1.94 -2.07 -9.30
C PHE A 70 1.93 -2.21 -10.84
N THR A 71 2.78 -1.47 -11.54
CA THR A 71 2.95 -1.62 -13.00
C THR A 71 3.53 -2.98 -13.40
N GLN A 72 4.22 -3.69 -12.50
CA GLN A 72 4.74 -5.05 -12.77
C GLN A 72 3.61 -6.07 -12.93
N LEU A 73 2.44 -5.80 -12.36
CA LEU A 73 1.24 -6.59 -12.59
C LEU A 73 0.39 -5.95 -13.70
N PHE A 74 -0.10 -4.72 -13.48
CA PHE A 74 -1.10 -4.09 -14.34
C PHE A 74 -0.56 -3.50 -15.66
N GLY A 75 0.77 -3.40 -15.81
CA GLY A 75 1.41 -2.97 -17.07
C GLY A 75 1.64 -4.10 -18.06
N ARG A 76 1.25 -5.33 -17.72
CA ARG A 76 1.45 -6.51 -18.56
C ARG A 76 0.31 -6.71 -19.54
N SER A 77 0.64 -7.09 -20.78
CA SER A 77 -0.34 -7.39 -21.83
C SER A 77 -0.87 -8.82 -21.78
N ASP A 78 -0.26 -9.70 -20.99
CA ASP A 78 -0.56 -11.12 -20.91
C ASP A 78 -1.37 -11.52 -19.67
N LEU A 79 -2.03 -10.55 -19.04
CA LEU A 79 -2.89 -10.81 -17.88
C LEU A 79 -4.05 -11.76 -18.23
N PRO A 80 -4.53 -12.56 -17.25
CA PRO A 80 -5.73 -13.36 -17.43
C PRO A 80 -6.93 -12.48 -17.82
N PRO A 81 -7.88 -12.99 -18.61
CA PRO A 81 -9.10 -12.26 -18.92
C PRO A 81 -9.88 -11.95 -17.63
N THR A 82 -10.29 -10.69 -17.48
CA THR A 82 -11.10 -10.19 -16.36
C THR A 82 -12.41 -9.60 -16.90
N ASN A 83 -13.44 -9.52 -16.05
CA ASN A 83 -14.70 -8.89 -16.41
C ASN A 83 -14.66 -7.37 -16.19
N GLY A 84 -13.88 -6.91 -15.22
CA GLY A 84 -13.58 -5.50 -14.97
C GLY A 84 -12.41 -4.95 -15.78
N ASP A 85 -12.32 -3.62 -15.83
CA ASP A 85 -11.19 -2.88 -16.41
C ASP A 85 -10.06 -2.72 -15.38
N PHE A 86 -9.05 -3.57 -15.51
CA PHE A 86 -7.80 -3.51 -14.75
C PHE A 86 -6.62 -3.05 -15.61
N SER A 87 -6.89 -2.30 -16.68
CA SER A 87 -5.83 -1.66 -17.45
C SER A 87 -4.98 -0.75 -16.56
N LEU A 88 -3.71 -0.58 -16.91
CA LEU A 88 -2.79 0.24 -16.12
C LEU A 88 -3.34 1.65 -15.86
N ASP A 89 -4.00 2.25 -16.84
CA ASP A 89 -4.54 3.60 -16.74
C ASP A 89 -5.81 3.66 -15.88
N ALA A 90 -6.67 2.64 -15.95
CA ALA A 90 -7.81 2.52 -15.04
C ALA A 90 -7.35 2.37 -13.59
N VAL A 91 -6.38 1.50 -13.33
CA VAL A 91 -5.80 1.30 -11.99
C VAL A 91 -5.12 2.57 -11.47
N ARG A 92 -4.31 3.25 -12.30
CA ARG A 92 -3.71 4.56 -11.96
C ARG A 92 -4.77 5.58 -11.57
N THR A 93 -5.84 5.65 -12.35
CA THR A 93 -6.92 6.59 -12.13
C THR A 93 -7.59 6.36 -10.78
N ARG A 94 -7.91 5.11 -10.46
CA ARG A 94 -8.47 4.75 -9.16
C ARG A 94 -7.57 5.17 -8.01
N ILE A 95 -6.28 4.81 -8.08
CA ILE A 95 -5.30 5.10 -7.03
C ILE A 95 -5.22 6.60 -6.75
N TRP A 96 -5.02 7.44 -7.77
CA TRP A 96 -4.89 8.88 -7.52
C TRP A 96 -6.21 9.49 -7.02
N THR A 97 -7.36 8.98 -7.48
CA THR A 97 -8.67 9.53 -7.11
C THR A 97 -8.97 9.22 -5.65
N ALA A 98 -8.63 8.01 -5.19
CA ALA A 98 -8.74 7.64 -3.79
C ALA A 98 -7.85 8.50 -2.87
N GLY A 99 -6.67 8.90 -3.35
CA GLY A 99 -5.80 9.85 -2.65
C GLY A 99 -6.25 11.31 -2.71
N GLY A 100 -7.34 11.63 -3.43
CA GLY A 100 -7.80 13.00 -3.65
C GLY A 100 -6.86 13.81 -4.55
N PHE A 101 -6.23 13.16 -5.52
CA PHE A 101 -5.29 13.76 -6.46
C PHE A 101 -5.87 13.82 -7.88
N THR A 102 -5.44 14.83 -8.61
CA THR A 102 -5.32 14.82 -10.07
C THR A 102 -4.02 14.12 -10.47
N GLU A 103 -3.87 13.76 -11.76
CA GLU A 103 -2.62 13.21 -12.29
C GLU A 103 -1.38 14.04 -11.90
N ASN A 104 -1.43 15.35 -12.14
CA ASN A 104 -0.32 16.26 -11.85
C ASN A 104 0.01 16.29 -10.35
N THR A 105 -1.01 16.35 -9.50
CA THR A 105 -0.80 16.42 -8.04
C THR A 105 -0.35 15.09 -7.45
N PHE A 106 -0.72 13.97 -8.06
CA PHE A 106 -0.18 12.66 -7.69
C PHE A 106 1.30 12.55 -8.02
N SER A 107 1.72 13.05 -9.19
CA SER A 107 3.14 13.07 -9.56
C SER A 107 3.97 13.91 -8.57
N VAL A 108 3.47 15.08 -8.17
CA VAL A 108 4.13 15.92 -7.17
C VAL A 108 4.25 15.18 -5.84
N PHE A 109 3.14 14.61 -5.35
CA PHE A 109 3.14 13.85 -4.10
C PHE A 109 4.08 12.64 -4.12
N ARG A 110 4.13 11.93 -5.24
CA ARG A 110 5.03 10.79 -5.45
C ARG A 110 6.50 11.22 -5.36
N GLU A 111 6.84 12.37 -5.94
CA GLU A 111 8.18 12.95 -5.87
C GLU A 111 8.53 13.44 -4.45
N GLU A 112 7.57 13.98 -3.70
CA GLU A 112 7.73 14.32 -2.29
C GLU A 112 8.03 13.07 -1.44
N MET A 113 7.24 12.00 -1.62
CA MET A 113 7.45 10.71 -0.93
C MET A 113 8.81 10.10 -1.25
N ARG A 114 9.22 10.12 -2.53
CA ARG A 114 10.55 9.66 -2.95
C ARG A 114 11.66 10.47 -2.30
N THR A 115 11.58 11.79 -2.40
CA THR A 115 12.60 12.70 -1.86
C THR A 115 12.71 12.54 -0.36
N PHE A 116 11.57 12.41 0.32
CA PHE A 116 11.54 12.13 1.75
C PHE A 116 12.29 10.84 2.09
N ARG A 117 11.95 9.73 1.42
CA ARG A 117 12.61 8.43 1.63
C ARG A 117 14.12 8.52 1.39
N ASP A 118 14.51 9.07 0.24
CA ASP A 118 15.92 9.10 -0.18
C ASP A 118 16.75 10.01 0.73
N ARG A 119 16.20 11.14 1.16
CA ARG A 119 16.92 12.12 1.97
C ARG A 119 16.95 11.78 3.45
N TRP A 120 15.84 11.32 4.01
CA TRP A 120 15.65 11.23 5.46
C TRP A 120 15.66 9.79 5.97
N VAL A 121 15.11 8.86 5.19
CA VAL A 121 15.00 7.46 5.62
C VAL A 121 16.27 6.68 5.30
N ALA A 122 16.81 6.84 4.08
CA ALA A 122 18.01 6.12 3.65
C ALA A 122 19.31 6.65 4.27
N HIS A 123 19.33 7.91 4.73
CA HIS A 123 20.54 8.58 5.22
C HIS A 123 20.46 9.03 6.68
N ARG A 124 19.43 8.60 7.46
CA ARG A 124 19.10 8.97 8.85
C ARG A 124 20.15 9.89 9.50
N ASP A 125 20.09 11.16 9.15
CA ASP A 125 20.93 12.16 9.79
C ASP A 125 20.22 12.56 11.09
N ALA A 126 20.67 11.95 12.19
CA ALA A 126 20.11 12.17 13.52
C ALA A 126 20.21 13.63 14.01
N THR A 127 20.89 14.50 13.25
CA THR A 127 21.06 15.92 13.59
C THR A 127 19.95 16.83 13.05
N VAL A 128 19.11 16.36 12.12
CA VAL A 128 18.04 17.19 11.55
C VAL A 128 16.78 17.16 12.42
N LYS A 129 16.43 18.32 12.96
CA LYS A 129 15.34 18.49 13.93
C LYS A 129 13.98 18.87 13.32
N ASP A 130 13.93 19.20 12.03
CA ASP A 130 12.74 19.73 11.35
C ASP A 130 12.30 18.86 10.16
N ILE A 131 12.15 17.56 10.40
CA ILE A 131 11.64 16.63 9.38
C ILE A 131 10.13 16.84 9.22
N VAL A 132 9.72 17.31 8.05
CA VAL A 132 8.31 17.38 7.66
C VAL A 132 7.97 16.15 6.83
N PHE A 133 7.09 15.31 7.36
CA PHE A 133 6.57 14.17 6.63
C PHE A 133 5.64 14.65 5.51
N PRO A 134 5.67 14.00 4.33
CA PRO A 134 4.62 14.14 3.33
C PRO A 134 3.26 13.77 3.94
N ASN A 135 2.16 14.10 3.24
CA ASN A 135 0.84 13.75 3.73
C ASN A 135 0.59 12.23 3.69
N ILE A 136 0.96 11.55 4.78
CA ILE A 136 0.88 10.10 4.91
C ILE A 136 -0.56 9.57 4.96
N ASP A 137 -1.55 10.41 5.29
CA ASP A 137 -2.97 10.00 5.21
C ASP A 137 -3.38 9.76 3.76
N LYS A 138 -2.85 10.57 2.82
CA LYS A 138 -3.04 10.31 1.39
C LYS A 138 -2.35 9.02 0.95
N ALA A 139 -1.15 8.73 1.49
CA ALA A 139 -0.48 7.45 1.26
C ALA A 139 -1.35 6.27 1.71
N MET A 140 -1.93 6.36 2.92
CA MET A 140 -2.87 5.35 3.44
C MET A 140 -4.08 5.16 2.53
N SER A 141 -4.72 6.25 2.05
CA SER A 141 -5.88 6.15 1.14
C SER A 141 -5.53 5.43 -0.17
N THR A 142 -4.39 5.76 -0.78
CA THR A 142 -3.94 5.08 -2.01
C THR A 142 -3.63 3.60 -1.78
N CYS A 143 -3.10 3.23 -0.60
CA CYS A 143 -2.88 1.83 -0.24
C CYS A 143 -4.19 1.08 -0.01
N PHE A 144 -5.19 1.69 0.64
CA PHE A 144 -6.51 1.09 0.77
C PHE A 144 -7.13 0.78 -0.60
N GLU A 145 -7.05 1.73 -1.53
CA GLU A 145 -7.56 1.56 -2.89
C GLU A 145 -6.80 0.47 -3.65
N MET A 146 -5.46 0.44 -3.58
CA MET A 146 -4.68 -0.63 -4.19
C MET A 146 -5.11 -2.01 -3.69
N ARG A 147 -5.41 -2.14 -2.40
CA ARG A 147 -5.92 -3.41 -1.84
C ARG A 147 -7.28 -3.78 -2.40
N ASP A 148 -8.18 -2.82 -2.58
CA ASP A 148 -9.49 -3.08 -3.20
C ASP A 148 -9.33 -3.49 -4.67
N VAL A 149 -8.48 -2.81 -5.43
CA VAL A 149 -8.10 -3.19 -6.81
C VAL A 149 -7.57 -4.63 -6.86
N LEU A 150 -6.62 -5.00 -5.99
CA LEU A 150 -6.06 -6.36 -5.95
C LEU A 150 -7.11 -7.41 -5.62
N ARG A 151 -8.03 -7.11 -4.69
CA ARG A 151 -9.10 -8.02 -4.29
C ARG A 151 -10.12 -8.20 -5.39
N GLU A 152 -10.54 -7.13 -6.04
CA GLU A 152 -11.44 -7.18 -7.19
C GLU A 152 -10.81 -7.97 -8.34
N PHE A 153 -9.54 -7.69 -8.65
CA PHE A 153 -8.78 -8.42 -9.67
C PHE A 153 -8.71 -9.93 -9.38
N VAL A 154 -8.37 -10.31 -8.16
CA VAL A 154 -8.32 -11.71 -7.73
C VAL A 154 -9.71 -12.35 -7.76
N SER A 155 -10.76 -11.62 -7.36
CA SER A 155 -12.14 -12.10 -7.40
C SER A 155 -12.60 -12.37 -8.84
N ASP A 156 -12.29 -11.47 -9.77
CA ASP A 156 -12.61 -11.62 -11.19
C ASP A 156 -11.93 -12.84 -11.81
N ILE A 157 -10.64 -13.04 -11.51
CA ILE A 157 -9.90 -14.22 -11.97
C ILE A 157 -10.50 -15.51 -11.41
N LEU A 158 -10.86 -15.53 -10.11
CA LEU A 158 -11.39 -16.74 -9.46
C LEU A 158 -12.83 -17.05 -9.85
N THR A 159 -13.63 -16.05 -10.22
CA THR A 159 -14.99 -16.26 -10.75
C THR A 159 -14.97 -16.68 -12.22
N GLY A 160 -13.96 -16.26 -12.99
CA GLY A 160 -13.72 -16.71 -14.37
C GLY A 160 -13.05 -18.09 -14.49
N CYS A 161 -12.25 -18.51 -13.50
CA CYS A 161 -11.62 -19.83 -13.45
C CYS A 161 -12.43 -20.81 -12.59
N LEU A 162 -13.36 -21.52 -13.22
CA LEU A 162 -13.99 -22.72 -12.63
C LEU A 162 -12.89 -23.70 -12.19
N ASN A 163 -12.78 -23.92 -10.88
CA ASN A 163 -12.16 -25.09 -10.21
C ASN A 163 -10.74 -25.03 -9.64
N GLN A 164 -10.13 -23.86 -9.38
CA GLN A 164 -8.94 -23.85 -8.51
C GLN A 164 -8.93 -22.69 -7.50
N LYS A 165 -9.80 -22.79 -6.49
CA LYS A 165 -9.69 -21.99 -5.26
C LYS A 165 -8.43 -22.44 -4.48
N LYS A 166 -7.26 -21.92 -4.84
CA LYS A 166 -6.04 -22.09 -4.02
C LYS A 166 -6.19 -21.28 -2.72
N MET A 167 -5.87 -21.90 -1.57
CA MET A 167 -6.08 -21.34 -0.23
C MET A 167 -5.52 -19.92 -0.05
N ASP A 168 -4.39 -19.61 -0.68
CA ASP A 168 -3.66 -18.36 -0.47
C ASP A 168 -4.43 -17.11 -0.96
N LEU A 169 -5.15 -17.23 -2.08
CA LEU A 169 -5.96 -16.13 -2.64
C LEU A 169 -7.30 -15.98 -1.90
N LYS A 170 -7.83 -17.08 -1.36
CA LYS A 170 -9.01 -17.07 -0.50
C LYS A 170 -8.74 -16.26 0.77
N TYR A 171 -7.53 -16.33 1.32
CA TYR A 171 -7.12 -15.54 2.49
C TYR A 171 -7.12 -14.03 2.22
N LEU A 172 -6.62 -13.62 1.04
CA LEU A 172 -6.69 -12.24 0.57
C LEU A 172 -8.14 -11.75 0.50
N LEU A 173 -9.06 -12.57 -0.03
CA LEU A 173 -10.47 -12.20 -0.24
C LEU A 173 -11.31 -12.25 1.04
N GLU A 174 -11.16 -13.28 1.87
CA GLU A 174 -12.10 -13.59 2.95
C GLU A 174 -11.63 -13.10 4.33
N THR A 175 -10.32 -13.06 4.59
CA THR A 175 -9.79 -12.80 5.93
C THR A 175 -9.31 -11.36 6.12
N TYR A 176 -8.72 -10.74 5.09
CA TYR A 176 -8.11 -9.41 5.19
C TYR A 176 -8.82 -8.37 4.32
N ASN A 177 -10.14 -8.22 4.47
CA ASN A 177 -10.82 -7.10 3.84
C ASN A 177 -10.45 -5.76 4.52
N ASN A 178 -10.65 -4.65 3.81
CA ASN A 178 -10.29 -3.32 4.29
C ASN A 178 -10.98 -2.97 5.63
N SER A 179 -12.21 -3.44 5.88
CA SER A 179 -12.94 -3.17 7.13
C SER A 179 -12.40 -3.98 8.33
N PHE A 180 -11.90 -5.20 8.12
CA PHE A 180 -11.22 -5.98 9.15
C PHE A 180 -9.91 -5.32 9.55
N ILE A 181 -9.07 -4.99 8.57
CA ILE A 181 -7.76 -4.37 8.81
C ILE A 181 -7.89 -3.01 9.49
N ARG A 182 -8.82 -2.17 9.02
CA ARG A 182 -9.12 -0.88 9.66
C ARG A 182 -9.42 -1.06 11.14
N ARG A 183 -10.34 -1.97 11.49
CA ARG A 183 -10.68 -2.26 12.89
C ARG A 183 -9.52 -2.82 13.69
N GLN A 184 -8.65 -3.62 13.09
CA GLN A 184 -7.47 -4.15 13.77
C GLN A 184 -6.47 -3.02 14.09
N TYR A 185 -6.11 -2.21 13.10
CA TYR A 185 -5.12 -1.16 13.28
C TYR A 185 -5.63 -0.01 14.15
N GLU A 186 -6.92 0.30 14.11
CA GLU A 186 -7.56 1.21 15.06
C GLU A 186 -7.43 0.73 16.51
N ARG A 187 -7.54 -0.59 16.75
CA ARG A 187 -7.32 -1.17 18.09
C ARG A 187 -5.85 -1.08 18.51
N GLU A 188 -4.92 -1.43 17.63
CA GLU A 188 -3.47 -1.32 17.90
C GLU A 188 -3.06 0.13 18.21
N ALA A 189 -3.51 1.07 17.39
CA ALA A 189 -3.37 2.51 17.61
C ALA A 189 -3.94 2.96 18.96
N SER A 190 -5.14 2.47 19.30
CA SER A 190 -5.79 2.79 20.59
C SER A 190 -5.03 2.23 21.79
N GLN A 191 -4.43 1.04 21.66
CA GLN A 191 -3.59 0.45 22.71
C GLN A 191 -2.30 1.25 22.91
N LEU A 192 -1.65 1.65 21.81
CA LEU A 192 -0.46 2.51 21.89
C LEU A 192 -0.76 3.85 22.59
N LYS A 193 -1.93 4.44 22.31
CA LYS A 193 -2.39 5.68 22.98
C LYS A 193 -2.61 5.49 24.48
N ARG A 194 -2.96 4.28 24.94
CA ARG A 194 -3.26 3.93 26.33
C ARG A 194 -2.04 3.46 27.12
N ALA A 195 -0.93 3.12 26.47
CA ALA A 195 0.31 2.68 27.12
C ALA A 195 1.10 3.86 27.75
N GLN A 196 0.40 4.94 28.10
CA GLN A 196 0.89 6.19 28.71
C GLN A 196 0.40 6.26 30.15
#